data_AF-A0A0R3QAG4-F1
#
_entry.id   AF-A0A0R3QAG4-F1
#
_cell.length_a   1.000
_cell.length_b   1.000
_cell.length_c   1.000
_cell.angle_alpha   90.00
_cell.angle_beta   90.00
_cell.angle_gamma   90.00
#
_symmetry.space_group_name_H-M   'P 1'
#
loop_
_entity.id
_entity.type
_entity.pdbx_description
1 polymer ?
#
loop_
_entity_poly.entity_id
_entity_poly.type
_entity_poly.pdbx_seq_one_letter_code
_entity_poly.pdbx_strand_id
1 'polypeptide(L)'
;MRRDSKMECFKSMLILFICITSTAAQIPEIVELVVGQPFYYAFQIDSNVLDVQDASGEELPTWLIWKRNERILEGVPQPTDAGKTFLRITNGQTNDVMEISVKEEIVNPCGVERNILWMEIAFDTSLSSLSIADQLDLVNIVSKFFNINSSSLRIYSNKYKEEVGRSEVVESGMQNKPKNDSVTIMWKVSCEEIDEDAIDVLEKMLTFDESDALAMSRQKLFGWELRKGTLLPRKQRNHIAGTNILSQLSGFVTNEPYSEATTSKTTARLSRSTKKDDRPPVRLHSLQTFTCRRGMMCEYTIPRETFI
;
A
#
# COMPACT_ATOMS: atom_id res chain seq x y z
N MET A 1 -13.95 8.16 -73.92
CA MET A 1 -14.92 8.94 -73.13
C MET A 1 -15.66 7.96 -72.22
N ARG A 2 -15.55 8.14 -70.89
CA ARG A 2 -16.38 7.56 -69.79
C ARG A 2 -16.46 6.02 -69.58
N ARG A 3 -15.94 5.65 -68.39
CA ARG A 3 -16.58 4.96 -67.23
C ARG A 3 -16.95 3.47 -67.27
N ASP A 4 -16.46 2.80 -66.20
CA ASP A 4 -17.10 1.79 -65.33
C ASP A 4 -17.45 0.42 -65.93
N SER A 5 -17.35 -0.74 -65.26
CA SER A 5 -16.77 -1.22 -63.99
C SER A 5 -17.01 -2.75 -63.93
N LYS A 6 -16.32 -3.44 -63.00
CA LYS A 6 -16.34 -4.88 -62.59
C LYS A 6 -15.28 -5.77 -63.23
N MET A 7 -14.13 -6.04 -62.61
CA MET A 7 -13.81 -6.61 -61.28
C MET A 7 -14.00 -8.12 -61.21
N GLU A 8 -12.89 -8.82 -60.85
CA GLU A 8 -12.69 -10.17 -60.29
C GLU A 8 -11.50 -10.84 -61.01
N CYS A 9 -10.42 -11.33 -60.41
CA CYS A 9 -9.93 -11.33 -59.04
C CYS A 9 -8.40 -11.53 -59.15
N PHE A 10 -7.61 -10.54 -58.75
CA PHE A 10 -6.14 -10.60 -58.82
C PHE A 10 -5.62 -11.36 -57.58
N LYS A 11 -4.98 -12.52 -57.81
CA LYS A 11 -4.23 -13.28 -56.80
C LYS A 11 -3.02 -12.46 -56.36
N SER A 12 -3.17 -11.68 -55.29
CA SER A 12 -2.07 -11.00 -54.61
C SER A 12 -1.62 -11.84 -53.41
N MET A 13 -0.46 -12.46 -53.55
CA MET A 13 0.28 -13.12 -52.47
C MET A 13 0.76 -12.04 -51.48
N LEU A 14 -0.07 -11.72 -50.48
CA LEU A 14 0.30 -10.86 -49.36
C LEU A 14 0.94 -11.75 -48.28
N ILE A 15 2.26 -11.76 -48.23
CA ILE A 15 3.03 -12.37 -47.14
C ILE A 15 2.73 -11.55 -45.89
N LEU A 16 1.93 -12.12 -45.00
CA LEU A 16 1.60 -11.58 -43.70
C LEU A 16 2.84 -11.68 -42.79
N PHE A 17 3.67 -10.64 -42.77
CA PHE A 17 4.60 -10.43 -41.66
C PHE A 17 3.76 -10.15 -40.41
N ILE A 18 3.44 -11.20 -39.67
CA ILE A 18 2.95 -11.08 -38.30
C ILE A 18 4.16 -10.55 -37.52
N CYS A 19 4.23 -9.23 -37.36
CA CYS A 19 5.12 -8.60 -36.42
C CYS A 19 4.58 -8.97 -35.04
N ILE A 20 5.06 -10.09 -34.49
CA ILE A 20 4.86 -10.43 -33.08
C ILE A 20 5.73 -9.40 -32.35
N THR A 21 5.17 -8.24 -32.03
CA THR A 21 5.78 -7.35 -31.07
C THR A 21 5.76 -8.11 -29.75
N SER A 22 6.89 -8.71 -29.40
CA SER A 22 7.16 -9.09 -28.02
C SER A 22 7.02 -7.82 -27.21
N THR A 23 5.86 -7.64 -26.57
CA THR A 23 5.70 -6.67 -25.50
C THR A 23 6.60 -7.16 -24.39
N ALA A 24 7.85 -6.71 -24.39
CA ALA A 24 8.72 -6.88 -23.24
C ALA A 24 7.95 -6.35 -22.04
N ALA A 25 7.67 -7.22 -21.08
CA ALA A 25 6.90 -6.86 -19.89
C ALA A 25 7.71 -5.79 -19.13
N GLN A 26 7.21 -4.56 -19.16
CA GLN A 26 7.89 -3.43 -18.56
C GLN A 26 7.64 -3.45 -17.06
N ILE A 27 8.71 -3.40 -16.27
CA ILE A 27 8.63 -3.26 -14.82
C ILE A 27 7.94 -1.93 -14.51
N PRO A 28 6.91 -1.89 -13.65
CA PRO A 28 6.26 -0.65 -13.27
C PRO A 28 7.25 0.25 -12.55
N GLU A 29 7.26 1.53 -12.91
CA GLU A 29 8.09 2.54 -12.25
C GLU A 29 7.60 2.80 -10.82
N ILE A 30 6.27 2.82 -10.62
CA ILE A 30 5.64 3.09 -9.33
C ILE A 30 4.52 2.07 -9.07
N VAL A 31 4.52 1.49 -7.88
CA VAL A 31 3.46 0.66 -7.33
C VAL A 31 2.87 1.37 -6.11
N GLU A 32 1.59 1.70 -6.16
CA GLU A 32 0.88 2.28 -5.01
C GLU A 32 0.18 1.18 -4.22
N LEU A 33 0.44 1.13 -2.92
CA LEU A 33 -0.18 0.20 -1.98
C LEU A 33 -0.81 0.97 -0.83
N VAL A 34 -1.83 0.36 -0.22
CA VAL A 34 -2.29 0.80 1.09
C VAL A 34 -1.79 -0.14 2.19
N VAL A 35 -1.67 0.38 3.41
CA VAL A 35 -1.35 -0.43 4.59
C VAL A 35 -2.31 -1.63 4.67
N GLY A 36 -1.78 -2.80 5.00
CA GLY A 36 -2.49 -4.07 5.11
C GLY A 36 -2.90 -4.72 3.78
N GLN A 37 -2.64 -4.09 2.63
CA GLN A 37 -2.97 -4.67 1.33
C GLN A 37 -1.96 -5.76 0.94
N PRO A 38 -2.41 -7.00 0.64
CA PRO A 38 -1.55 -8.04 0.10
C PRO A 38 -0.98 -7.61 -1.26
N PHE A 39 0.34 -7.69 -1.38
CA PHE A 39 1.10 -7.37 -2.57
C PHE A 39 1.66 -8.64 -3.20
N TYR A 40 1.55 -8.72 -4.52
CA TYR A 40 2.08 -9.79 -5.34
C TYR A 40 2.48 -9.23 -6.70
N TYR A 41 3.72 -9.50 -7.12
CA TYR A 41 4.24 -9.11 -8.42
C TYR A 41 5.15 -10.20 -8.98
N ALA A 42 4.73 -10.80 -10.10
CA ALA A 42 5.50 -11.80 -10.82
C ALA A 42 6.26 -11.16 -11.98
N PHE A 43 7.60 -11.26 -11.95
CA PHE A 43 8.45 -10.69 -13.00
C PHE A 43 8.43 -11.57 -14.25
N GLN A 44 7.95 -11.01 -15.36
CA GLN A 44 7.93 -11.66 -16.67
C GLN A 44 9.17 -11.29 -17.49
N ILE A 45 10.36 -11.49 -16.90
CA ILE A 45 11.66 -11.14 -17.51
C ILE A 45 12.38 -12.42 -17.90
N ASP A 46 12.76 -12.55 -19.17
CA ASP A 46 13.53 -13.67 -19.69
C ASP A 46 15.03 -13.51 -19.38
N SER A 47 15.37 -13.58 -18.08
CA SER A 47 16.76 -13.58 -17.61
C SER A 47 16.99 -14.64 -16.54
N ASN A 48 18.13 -15.31 -16.62
CA ASN A 48 18.59 -16.28 -15.63
C ASN A 48 19.20 -15.62 -14.38
N VAL A 49 19.44 -14.31 -14.43
CA VAL A 49 20.12 -13.54 -13.38
C VAL A 49 19.20 -12.40 -12.93
N LEU A 50 18.01 -12.75 -12.46
CA LEU A 50 17.06 -11.80 -11.89
C LEU A 50 17.24 -11.73 -10.37
N ASP A 51 17.48 -10.53 -9.87
CA ASP A 51 17.56 -10.26 -8.43
C ASP A 51 16.88 -8.93 -8.08
N VAL A 52 16.30 -8.89 -6.88
CA VAL A 52 15.58 -7.73 -6.34
C VAL A 52 16.18 -7.42 -4.98
N GLN A 53 16.62 -6.17 -4.81
CA GLN A 53 17.25 -5.68 -3.58
C GLN A 53 16.72 -4.30 -3.23
N ASP A 54 16.91 -3.86 -1.99
CA ASP A 54 16.70 -2.47 -1.63
C ASP A 54 17.70 -1.58 -2.41
N ALA A 55 17.25 -0.41 -2.87
CA ALA A 55 18.09 0.48 -3.68
C ALA A 55 19.30 1.03 -2.90
N SER A 56 19.25 1.06 -1.56
CA SER A 56 20.40 1.42 -0.70
C SER A 56 21.47 0.33 -0.67
N GLY A 57 21.15 -0.90 -1.06
CA GLY A 57 22.00 -2.09 -0.90
C GLY A 57 21.84 -2.80 0.45
N GLU A 58 20.93 -2.33 1.30
CA GLU A 58 20.52 -3.05 2.52
C GLU A 58 19.61 -4.25 2.21
N GLU A 59 19.24 -4.99 3.25
CA GLU A 59 18.23 -6.04 3.13
C GLU A 59 16.87 -5.45 2.74
N LEU A 60 16.05 -6.26 2.05
CA LEU A 60 14.69 -5.86 1.73
C LEU A 60 13.91 -5.55 3.02
N PRO A 61 12.97 -4.59 2.98
CA PRO A 61 12.07 -4.35 4.10
C PRO A 61 11.41 -5.65 4.57
N THR A 62 11.27 -5.81 5.88
CA THR A 62 10.80 -7.07 6.50
C THR A 62 9.39 -7.48 6.08
N TRP A 63 8.61 -6.56 5.51
CA TRP A 63 7.28 -6.81 4.99
C TRP A 63 7.26 -7.33 3.54
N LEU A 64 8.42 -7.40 2.86
CA LEU A 64 8.59 -7.91 1.50
C LEU A 64 9.40 -9.21 1.47
N ILE A 65 9.00 -10.13 0.60
CA ILE A 65 9.69 -11.40 0.33
C ILE A 65 10.02 -11.47 -1.16
N TRP A 66 11.29 -11.68 -1.47
CA TRP A 66 11.76 -12.01 -2.81
C TRP A 66 11.93 -13.53 -2.98
N LYS A 67 11.01 -14.16 -3.71
CA LYS A 67 11.08 -15.58 -4.09
C LYS A 67 11.83 -15.74 -5.41
N ARG A 68 13.17 -15.75 -5.35
CA ARG A 68 14.05 -15.84 -6.53
C ARG A 68 13.69 -16.96 -7.50
N ASN A 69 13.38 -18.15 -7.00
CA ASN A 69 13.09 -19.32 -7.84
C ASN A 69 11.78 -19.18 -8.62
N GLU A 70 10.79 -18.51 -8.02
CA GLU A 70 9.47 -18.29 -8.63
C GLU A 70 9.39 -16.96 -9.39
N ARG A 71 10.41 -16.11 -9.24
CA ARG A 71 10.46 -14.73 -9.75
C ARG A 71 9.27 -13.89 -9.25
N ILE A 72 8.93 -14.04 -7.98
CA ILE A 72 7.81 -13.36 -7.33
C ILE A 72 8.33 -12.46 -6.21
N LEU A 73 7.88 -11.22 -6.21
CA LEU A 73 7.98 -10.31 -5.08
C LEU A 73 6.60 -10.17 -4.45
N GLU A 74 6.48 -10.47 -3.17
CA GLU A 74 5.22 -10.46 -2.44
C GLU A 74 5.39 -9.86 -1.05
N GLY A 75 4.31 -9.40 -0.43
CA GLY A 75 4.41 -8.79 0.88
C GLY A 75 3.10 -8.24 1.43
N VAL A 76 3.14 -7.76 2.66
CA VAL A 76 2.01 -7.12 3.33
C VAL A 76 2.52 -5.94 4.17
N PRO A 77 2.39 -4.69 3.70
CA PRO A 77 2.92 -3.54 4.43
C PRO A 77 2.08 -3.26 5.69
N GLN A 78 2.75 -2.97 6.80
CA GLN A 78 2.14 -2.58 8.07
C GLN A 78 2.24 -1.06 8.28
N PRO A 79 1.58 -0.47 9.30
CA PRO A 79 1.55 0.98 9.48
C PRO A 79 2.94 1.64 9.58
N THR A 80 3.93 0.90 10.09
CA THR A 80 5.34 1.33 10.20
C THR A 80 6.05 1.41 8.86
N ASP A 81 5.51 0.75 7.83
CA ASP A 81 6.08 0.67 6.48
C ASP A 81 5.53 1.75 5.55
N ALA A 82 4.67 2.65 6.07
CA ALA A 82 4.13 3.76 5.31
C ALA A 82 5.26 4.70 4.85
N GLY A 83 5.30 4.97 3.54
CA GLY A 83 6.39 5.74 2.94
C GLY A 83 6.68 5.31 1.52
N LYS A 84 7.90 5.58 1.07
CA LYS A 84 8.42 5.18 -0.23
C LYS A 84 9.59 4.25 -0.02
N THR A 85 9.55 3.11 -0.71
CA THR A 85 10.66 2.16 -0.80
C THR A 85 11.10 2.11 -2.25
N PHE A 86 12.40 2.18 -2.49
CA PHE A 86 12.96 2.04 -3.84
C PHE A 86 13.65 0.70 -3.94
N LEU A 87 13.25 -0.11 -4.90
CA LEU A 87 13.84 -1.42 -5.18
C LEU A 87 14.70 -1.32 -6.43
N ARG A 88 15.88 -1.95 -6.38
CA ARG A 88 16.74 -2.17 -7.53
C ARG A 88 16.50 -3.57 -8.07
N ILE A 89 16.14 -3.64 -9.36
CA ILE A 89 15.92 -4.90 -10.08
C ILE A 89 17.06 -5.07 -11.08
N THR A 90 17.83 -6.13 -10.92
CA THR A 90 18.97 -6.44 -11.80
C THR A 90 18.64 -7.69 -12.60
N ASN A 91 18.78 -7.65 -13.92
CA ASN A 91 18.52 -8.79 -14.82
C ASN A 91 19.79 -9.25 -15.58
N GLY A 92 20.98 -8.81 -15.14
CA GLY A 92 22.28 -9.10 -15.78
C GLY A 92 22.62 -8.21 -16.98
N GLN A 93 21.64 -7.51 -17.58
CA GLN A 93 21.86 -6.56 -18.68
C GLN A 93 21.56 -5.12 -18.26
N THR A 94 20.49 -4.93 -17.49
CA THR A 94 20.00 -3.64 -17.03
C THR A 94 19.75 -3.65 -15.52
N ASN A 95 19.79 -2.44 -14.96
CA ASN A 95 19.34 -2.16 -13.60
C ASN A 95 18.12 -1.25 -13.71
N ASP A 96 16.97 -1.78 -13.35
CA ASP A 96 15.72 -1.05 -13.28
C ASP A 96 15.41 -0.66 -11.83
N VAL A 97 14.59 0.37 -11.65
CA VAL A 97 14.15 0.84 -10.34
C VAL A 97 12.63 0.81 -10.28
N MET A 98 12.11 0.26 -9.18
CA MET A 98 10.68 0.26 -8.85
C MET A 98 10.48 1.02 -7.54
N GLU A 99 9.65 2.05 -7.54
CA GLU A 99 9.16 2.71 -6.33
C GLU A 99 7.92 1.97 -5.82
N ILE A 100 7.92 1.55 -4.56
CA ILE A 100 6.70 1.13 -3.86
C ILE A 100 6.31 2.24 -2.89
N SER A 101 5.13 2.84 -3.11
CA SER A 101 4.58 3.87 -2.24
C SER A 101 3.43 3.31 -1.41
N VAL A 102 3.68 3.14 -0.11
CA VAL A 102 2.70 2.66 0.87
C VAL A 102 2.02 3.85 1.55
N LYS A 103 0.69 3.89 1.53
CA LYS A 103 -0.13 4.96 2.11
C LYS A 103 -1.18 4.41 3.07
N GLU A 104 -1.65 5.23 4.00
CA GLU A 104 -2.83 4.88 4.78
C GLU A 104 -4.09 4.93 3.91
N GLU A 105 -5.02 3.99 4.11
CA GLU A 105 -6.30 4.00 3.42
C GLU A 105 -7.22 5.08 4.03
N ILE A 106 -7.47 6.14 3.26
CA ILE A 106 -8.29 7.29 3.65
C ILE A 106 -9.40 7.60 2.64
N VAL A 107 -9.36 6.97 1.46
CA VAL A 107 -10.33 7.20 0.39
C VAL A 107 -11.47 6.22 0.57
N ASN A 108 -12.69 6.74 0.71
CA ASN A 108 -13.87 5.90 0.80
C ASN A 108 -14.25 5.36 -0.60
N PRO A 109 -14.20 4.04 -0.84
CA PRO A 109 -14.55 3.44 -2.13
C PRO A 109 -16.04 3.56 -2.48
N CYS A 110 -16.91 3.82 -1.51
CA CYS A 110 -18.35 4.02 -1.72
C CYS A 110 -18.73 5.46 -2.06
N GLY A 111 -17.78 6.39 -2.05
CA GLY A 111 -18.01 7.81 -2.25
C GLY A 111 -18.04 8.61 -0.95
N VAL A 112 -18.19 9.92 -1.08
CA VAL A 112 -18.20 10.84 0.06
C VAL A 112 -19.46 10.61 0.90
N GLU A 113 -19.32 10.63 2.23
CA GLU A 113 -20.41 10.47 3.22
C GLU A 113 -21.20 9.15 3.16
N ARG A 114 -20.77 8.19 2.32
CA ARG A 114 -21.42 6.89 2.24
C ARG A 114 -20.82 5.86 3.18
N ASN A 115 -21.65 5.05 3.79
CA ASN A 115 -21.18 3.92 4.58
C ASN A 115 -20.68 2.79 3.69
N ILE A 116 -19.66 2.11 4.19
CA ILE A 116 -19.07 0.90 3.64
C ILE A 116 -19.51 -0.24 4.56
N LEU A 117 -19.95 -1.34 3.97
CA LEU A 117 -20.16 -2.60 4.66
C LEU A 117 -18.89 -3.44 4.54
N TRP A 118 -18.28 -3.72 5.69
CA TRP A 118 -17.05 -4.51 5.82
C TRP A 118 -17.38 -5.87 6.41
N MET A 119 -16.90 -6.94 5.78
CA MET A 119 -16.81 -8.23 6.43
C MET A 119 -15.46 -8.29 7.14
N GLU A 120 -15.47 -8.69 8.41
CA GLU A 120 -14.29 -8.81 9.26
C GLU A 120 -14.20 -10.24 9.80
N ILE A 121 -13.02 -10.84 9.67
CA ILE A 121 -12.69 -12.16 10.22
C ILE A 121 -11.52 -11.98 11.18
N ALA A 122 -11.71 -12.33 12.45
CA ALA A 122 -10.66 -12.26 13.47
C ALA A 122 -10.13 -13.65 13.82
N PHE A 123 -8.81 -13.77 13.97
CA PHE A 123 -8.13 -14.99 14.36
C PHE A 123 -7.54 -14.89 15.78
N ASP A 124 -7.50 -15.98 16.53
CA ASP A 124 -6.82 -16.10 17.83
C ASP A 124 -5.30 -16.28 17.66
N THR A 125 -4.73 -15.46 16.79
CA THR A 125 -3.30 -15.40 16.52
C THR A 125 -2.87 -13.96 16.46
N SER A 126 -1.68 -13.68 17.00
CA SER A 126 -1.11 -12.34 17.04
C SER A 126 -0.43 -12.01 15.71
N LEU A 127 -0.69 -10.83 15.15
CA LEU A 127 -0.11 -10.41 13.87
C LEU A 127 1.41 -10.33 13.94
N SER A 128 1.93 -9.79 15.05
CA SER A 128 3.38 -9.69 15.26
C SER A 128 4.09 -11.04 15.36
N SER A 129 3.34 -12.12 15.62
CA SER A 129 3.88 -13.49 15.66
C SER A 129 3.86 -14.21 14.31
N LEU A 130 3.17 -13.67 13.30
CA LEU A 130 3.08 -14.29 11.97
C LEU A 130 4.19 -13.81 11.05
N SER A 131 4.80 -14.76 10.33
CA SER A 131 5.65 -14.41 9.20
C SER A 131 4.82 -13.80 8.06
N ILE A 132 5.46 -13.07 7.15
CA ILE A 132 4.78 -12.53 5.97
C ILE A 132 4.20 -13.65 5.09
N ALA A 133 4.90 -14.80 5.00
CA ALA A 133 4.38 -15.96 4.30
C ALA A 133 3.08 -16.48 4.95
N ASP A 134 3.04 -16.62 6.28
CA ASP A 134 1.83 -17.06 6.99
C ASP A 134 0.68 -16.04 6.86
N GLN A 135 1.00 -14.74 6.85
CA GLN A 135 0.02 -13.68 6.59
C GLN A 135 -0.59 -13.82 5.18
N LEU A 136 0.24 -14.04 4.16
CA LEU A 136 -0.20 -14.24 2.79
C LEU A 136 -0.98 -15.54 2.62
N ASP A 137 -0.62 -16.61 3.34
CA ASP A 137 -1.36 -17.87 3.32
C ASP A 137 -2.77 -17.71 3.92
N LEU A 138 -2.90 -16.99 5.03
CA LEU A 138 -4.21 -16.63 5.59
C LEU A 138 -5.06 -15.82 4.60
N VAL A 139 -4.46 -14.82 3.97
CA VAL A 139 -5.11 -14.04 2.90
C VAL A 139 -5.56 -14.94 1.75
N ASN A 140 -4.72 -15.88 1.33
CA ASN A 140 -5.02 -16.82 0.24
C ASN A 140 -6.16 -17.76 0.60
N ILE A 141 -6.27 -18.21 1.86
CA ILE A 141 -7.38 -19.03 2.33
C ILE A 141 -8.69 -18.25 2.21
N VAL A 142 -8.74 -17.02 2.73
CA VAL A 142 -9.94 -16.16 2.66
C VAL A 142 -10.27 -15.80 1.21
N SER A 143 -9.28 -15.36 0.44
CA SER A 143 -9.42 -15.01 -0.98
C SER A 143 -10.02 -16.15 -1.80
N LYS A 144 -9.50 -17.38 -1.66
CA LYS A 144 -10.00 -18.54 -2.40
C LYS A 144 -11.40 -18.96 -1.95
N PHE A 145 -11.66 -18.97 -0.64
CA PHE A 145 -12.95 -19.41 -0.12
C PHE A 145 -14.09 -18.47 -0.55
N PHE A 146 -13.88 -17.15 -0.42
CA PHE A 146 -14.89 -16.17 -0.78
C PHE A 146 -14.85 -15.75 -2.26
N ASN A 147 -13.87 -16.24 -3.04
CA ASN A 147 -13.63 -15.86 -4.43
C ASN A 147 -13.40 -14.34 -4.60
N ILE A 148 -12.52 -13.78 -3.77
CA ILE A 148 -12.21 -12.35 -3.72
C ILE A 148 -10.76 -12.14 -4.19
N ASN A 149 -10.52 -11.09 -4.97
CA ASN A 149 -9.15 -10.71 -5.32
C ASN A 149 -8.36 -10.34 -4.05
N SER A 150 -7.20 -10.94 -3.84
CA SER A 150 -6.38 -10.70 -2.65
C SER A 150 -6.00 -9.23 -2.45
N SER A 151 -5.85 -8.46 -3.54
CA SER A 151 -5.58 -7.01 -3.48
C SER A 151 -6.73 -6.19 -2.89
N SER A 152 -7.94 -6.73 -2.83
CA SER A 152 -9.11 -6.11 -2.19
C SER A 152 -9.21 -6.40 -0.70
N LEU A 153 -8.45 -7.37 -0.20
CA LEU A 153 -8.38 -7.69 1.23
C LEU A 153 -7.45 -6.71 1.95
N ARG A 154 -7.69 -6.55 3.24
CA ARG A 154 -6.78 -5.92 4.19
C ARG A 154 -6.52 -6.87 5.33
N ILE A 155 -5.28 -6.93 5.79
CA ILE A 155 -4.88 -7.68 6.98
C ILE A 155 -4.22 -6.70 7.98
N TYR A 156 -4.78 -6.63 9.19
CA TYR A 156 -4.39 -5.70 10.24
C TYR A 156 -4.29 -6.39 11.59
N SER A 157 -3.68 -5.70 12.55
CA SER A 157 -3.99 -5.95 13.97
C SER A 157 -5.37 -5.39 14.27
N ASN A 158 -6.11 -6.04 15.17
CA ASN A 158 -7.43 -5.56 15.58
C ASN A 158 -7.37 -4.12 16.14
N LYS A 159 -6.27 -3.74 16.82
CA LYS A 159 -6.04 -2.37 17.28
C LYS A 159 -6.02 -1.36 16.13
N TYR A 160 -5.20 -1.61 15.10
CA TYR A 160 -5.10 -0.68 13.97
C TYR A 160 -6.43 -0.58 13.22
N LYS A 161 -7.13 -1.71 13.05
CA LYS A 161 -8.46 -1.77 12.45
C LYS A 161 -9.46 -0.83 13.14
N GLU A 162 -9.51 -0.81 14.46
CA GLU A 162 -10.39 0.12 15.22
C GLU A 162 -9.92 1.59 15.15
N GLU A 163 -8.65 1.85 14.82
CA GLU A 163 -8.13 3.21 14.64
C GLU A 163 -8.42 3.78 13.24
N VAL A 164 -8.53 2.93 12.21
CA VAL A 164 -8.66 3.39 10.82
C VAL A 164 -10.08 3.80 10.42
N GLY A 165 -11.10 3.29 11.09
CA GLY A 165 -12.50 3.51 10.76
C GLY A 165 -13.39 3.69 11.99
N ARG A 166 -14.58 4.25 11.77
CA ARG A 166 -15.68 4.17 12.73
C ARG A 166 -16.78 3.34 12.10
N SER A 167 -17.13 2.26 12.77
CA SER A 167 -18.16 1.36 12.30
C SER A 167 -18.94 0.75 13.46
N GLU A 168 -20.21 0.51 13.21
CA GLU A 168 -21.10 -0.23 14.08
C GLU A 168 -21.22 -1.68 13.60
N VAL A 169 -21.44 -2.59 14.53
CA VAL A 169 -21.69 -4.01 14.23
C VAL A 169 -23.13 -4.14 13.76
N VAL A 170 -23.32 -4.73 12.58
CA VAL A 170 -24.63 -5.03 12.00
C VAL A 170 -25.02 -6.46 12.32
N GLU A 171 -24.11 -7.41 12.08
CA GLU A 171 -24.27 -8.83 12.35
C GLU A 171 -22.95 -9.39 12.89
N SER A 172 -23.00 -10.43 13.73
CA SER A 172 -21.80 -10.96 14.37
C SER A 172 -21.92 -12.43 14.71
N GLY A 173 -20.93 -13.21 14.29
CA GLY A 173 -20.63 -14.54 14.82
C GLY A 173 -19.52 -14.53 15.86
N MET A 174 -19.19 -13.37 16.43
CA MET A 174 -18.08 -13.19 17.37
C MET A 174 -18.45 -13.70 18.77
N GLN A 175 -17.71 -14.68 19.28
CA GLN A 175 -17.97 -15.20 20.64
C GLN A 175 -17.31 -14.33 21.71
N ASN A 176 -16.11 -13.81 21.44
CA ASN A 176 -15.31 -13.03 22.38
C ASN A 176 -14.62 -11.88 21.66
N LYS A 177 -14.37 -10.79 22.37
CA LYS A 177 -13.65 -9.64 21.82
C LYS A 177 -12.21 -10.04 21.44
N PRO A 178 -11.76 -9.82 20.20
CA PRO A 178 -10.38 -10.09 19.80
C PRO A 178 -9.37 -9.26 20.60
N LYS A 179 -8.18 -9.82 20.81
CA LYS A 179 -7.07 -9.10 21.46
C LYS A 179 -6.59 -7.97 20.54
N ASN A 180 -5.92 -6.97 21.11
CA ASN A 180 -5.43 -5.82 20.33
C ASN A 180 -4.53 -6.23 19.15
N ASP A 181 -3.67 -7.24 19.35
CA ASP A 181 -2.77 -7.72 18.31
C ASP A 181 -3.34 -8.88 17.49
N SER A 182 -4.60 -9.27 17.71
CA SER A 182 -5.24 -10.33 16.93
C SER A 182 -5.26 -9.97 15.45
N VAL A 183 -4.92 -10.92 14.59
CA VAL A 183 -5.01 -10.77 13.14
C VAL A 183 -6.47 -10.61 12.76
N THR A 184 -6.76 -9.56 12.00
CA THR A 184 -8.07 -9.34 11.40
C THR A 184 -7.91 -9.18 9.89
N ILE A 185 -8.64 -9.99 9.14
CA ILE A 185 -8.77 -9.84 7.69
C ILE A 185 -10.12 -9.19 7.41
N MET A 186 -10.12 -8.16 6.58
CA MET A 186 -11.34 -7.45 6.21
C MET A 186 -11.38 -7.06 4.74
N TRP A 187 -12.58 -6.98 4.19
CA TRP A 187 -12.82 -6.48 2.83
C TRP A 187 -14.18 -5.80 2.72
N LYS A 188 -14.30 -4.91 1.74
CA LYS A 188 -15.57 -4.29 1.40
C LYS A 188 -16.49 -5.34 0.78
N VAL A 189 -17.71 -5.39 1.27
CA VAL A 189 -18.79 -6.22 0.73
C VAL A 189 -19.70 -5.37 -0.16
N SER A 190 -20.33 -4.34 0.40
CA SER A 190 -21.27 -3.47 -0.31
C SER A 190 -21.18 -2.02 0.17
N CYS A 191 -22.02 -1.15 -0.39
CA CYS A 191 -22.14 0.25 0.00
C CYS A 191 -23.55 0.53 0.53
N GLU A 192 -23.64 1.24 1.65
CA GLU A 192 -24.86 1.63 2.38
C GLU A 192 -25.74 0.50 2.91
N GLU A 193 -26.20 -0.39 2.04
CA GLU A 193 -27.22 -1.38 2.33
C GLU A 193 -26.69 -2.80 2.09
N ILE A 194 -27.31 -3.75 2.78
CA ILE A 194 -27.07 -5.17 2.57
C ILE A 194 -27.78 -5.52 1.25
N ASP A 195 -26.98 -5.76 0.22
CA ASP A 195 -27.43 -6.22 -1.10
C ASP A 195 -27.24 -7.74 -1.24
N GLU A 196 -27.53 -8.27 -2.43
CA GLU A 196 -27.37 -9.70 -2.74
C GLU A 196 -25.92 -10.17 -2.53
N ASP A 197 -24.93 -9.35 -2.92
CA ASP A 197 -23.51 -9.66 -2.71
C ASP A 197 -23.18 -9.81 -1.22
N ALA A 198 -23.79 -8.97 -0.37
CA ALA A 198 -23.60 -9.06 1.08
C ALA A 198 -24.25 -10.29 1.71
N ILE A 199 -25.44 -10.67 1.23
CA ILE A 199 -26.12 -11.88 1.68
C ILE A 199 -25.31 -13.13 1.29
N ASP A 200 -24.81 -13.20 0.06
CA ASP A 200 -23.98 -14.31 -0.42
C ASP A 200 -22.70 -14.49 0.42
N VAL A 201 -22.07 -13.38 0.81
CA VAL A 201 -20.88 -13.40 1.68
C VAL A 201 -21.24 -13.89 3.08
N LEU A 202 -22.37 -13.44 3.65
CA LEU A 202 -22.83 -13.89 4.97
C LEU A 202 -23.14 -15.39 4.98
N GLU A 203 -23.84 -15.89 3.97
CA GLU A 203 -24.18 -17.32 3.87
C GLU A 203 -22.91 -18.19 3.80
N LYS A 204 -21.91 -17.77 3.00
CA LYS A 204 -20.60 -18.46 2.93
C LYS A 204 -19.85 -18.38 4.26
N MET A 205 -19.95 -17.27 4.98
CA MET A 205 -19.26 -17.08 6.27
C MET A 205 -19.73 -18.10 7.32
N LEU A 206 -21.01 -18.49 7.29
CA LEU A 206 -21.57 -19.49 8.21
C LEU A 206 -20.96 -20.89 8.06
N THR A 207 -20.29 -21.18 6.94
CA THR A 207 -19.61 -22.46 6.69
C THR A 207 -18.10 -22.33 6.62
N PHE A 208 -17.54 -21.15 6.92
CA PHE A 208 -16.10 -20.90 6.78
C PHE A 208 -15.26 -21.55 7.88
N ASP A 209 -15.77 -21.57 9.11
CA ASP A 209 -15.11 -22.18 10.26
C ASP A 209 -14.97 -23.70 10.14
N GLU A 210 -15.88 -24.33 9.39
CA GLU A 210 -15.86 -25.75 9.02
C GLU A 210 -14.97 -26.07 7.81
N SER A 211 -14.34 -25.07 7.18
CA SER A 211 -13.56 -25.31 5.96
C SER A 211 -12.27 -26.08 6.22
N ASP A 212 -12.01 -27.09 5.38
CA ASP A 212 -10.78 -27.91 5.45
C ASP A 212 -9.51 -27.05 5.37
N ALA A 213 -9.54 -25.99 4.57
CA ALA A 213 -8.41 -25.07 4.39
C ALA A 213 -8.05 -24.36 5.72
N LEU A 214 -9.05 -23.91 6.48
CA LEU A 214 -8.84 -23.29 7.77
C LEU A 214 -8.39 -24.32 8.81
N ALA A 215 -9.00 -25.52 8.82
CA ALA A 215 -8.58 -26.61 9.70
C ALA A 215 -7.11 -27.01 9.48
N MET A 216 -6.65 -27.03 8.23
CA MET A 216 -5.25 -27.31 7.88
C MET A 216 -4.28 -26.19 8.28
N SER A 217 -4.74 -24.94 8.31
CA SER A 217 -3.90 -23.78 8.65
C SER A 217 -3.46 -23.74 10.12
N ARG A 218 -4.08 -24.55 10.99
CA ARG A 218 -3.92 -24.52 12.45
C ARG A 218 -4.26 -23.17 13.10
N GLN A 219 -4.83 -22.24 12.33
CA GLN A 219 -5.29 -20.96 12.83
C GLN A 219 -6.69 -21.13 13.41
N LYS A 220 -6.89 -20.60 14.62
CA LYS A 220 -8.17 -20.67 15.29
C LYS A 220 -8.96 -19.39 15.00
N LEU A 221 -10.19 -19.53 14.53
CA LEU A 221 -11.08 -18.41 14.33
C LEU A 221 -11.60 -17.89 15.69
N PHE A 222 -11.55 -16.58 15.92
CA PHE A 222 -12.24 -15.92 17.03
C PHE A 222 -13.72 -15.68 16.70
N GLY A 223 -13.99 -15.32 15.45
CA GLY A 223 -15.31 -15.10 14.91
C GLY A 223 -15.26 -14.08 13.78
N TRP A 224 -16.44 -13.59 13.42
CA TRP A 224 -16.61 -12.64 12.33
C TRP A 224 -17.64 -11.56 12.69
N GLU A 225 -17.52 -10.41 12.04
CA GLU A 225 -18.46 -9.30 12.16
C GLU A 225 -18.73 -8.70 10.79
N LEU A 226 -20.00 -8.42 10.50
CA LEU A 226 -20.39 -7.48 9.45
C LEU A 226 -20.52 -6.10 10.08
N ARG A 227 -19.76 -5.12 9.59
CA ARG A 227 -19.75 -3.77 10.15
C ARG A 227 -20.10 -2.73 9.10
N LYS A 228 -20.90 -1.74 9.50
CA LYS A 228 -21.27 -0.59 8.67
C LYS A 228 -20.57 0.66 9.18
N GLY A 229 -19.85 1.36 8.32
CA GLY A 229 -19.14 2.56 8.76
C GLY A 229 -18.33 3.28 7.70
N THR A 230 -17.46 4.18 8.15
CA THR A 230 -16.63 5.02 7.28
C THR A 230 -15.17 5.00 7.70
N LEU A 231 -14.28 5.22 6.73
CA LEU A 231 -12.86 5.41 6.99
C LEU A 231 -12.60 6.80 7.57
N LEU A 232 -11.80 6.87 8.62
CA LEU A 232 -11.45 8.13 9.27
C LEU A 232 -10.31 8.84 8.52
N PRO A 233 -10.44 10.16 8.26
CA PRO A 233 -9.31 10.97 7.83
C PRO A 233 -8.20 10.98 8.88
N ARG A 234 -6.93 11.01 8.44
CA ARG A 234 -5.75 11.03 9.32
C ARG A 234 -5.81 12.07 10.44
N LYS A 235 -6.37 13.26 10.17
CA LYS A 235 -6.53 14.34 11.17
C LYS A 235 -7.45 13.97 12.33
N GLN A 236 -8.46 13.13 12.10
CA GLN A 236 -9.42 12.71 13.14
C GLN A 236 -8.90 11.55 13.99
N ARG A 237 -7.99 10.71 13.46
CA ARG A 237 -7.36 9.60 14.20
C ARG A 237 -6.53 10.11 15.39
N ASN A 238 -5.81 11.21 15.21
CA ASN A 238 -4.98 11.84 16.25
C ASN A 238 -5.79 12.45 17.42
N HIS A 239 -7.10 12.66 17.27
CA HIS A 239 -7.95 13.20 18.34
C HIS A 239 -8.55 12.12 19.26
N ILE A 240 -8.63 10.87 18.81
CA ILE A 240 -9.18 9.74 19.59
C ILE A 240 -8.09 9.14 20.50
N ALA A 241 -6.82 9.19 20.06
CA ALA A 241 -5.66 8.89 20.90
C ALA A 241 -5.32 10.11 21.79
N GLY A 242 -6.13 10.34 22.82
CA GLY A 242 -5.97 11.48 23.72
C GLY A 242 -4.55 11.60 24.31
N THR A 243 -3.98 12.80 24.16
CA THR A 243 -2.91 13.42 24.97
C THR A 243 -1.62 12.63 25.21
N ASN A 244 -0.53 13.21 24.69
CA ASN A 244 0.87 12.80 24.77
C ASN A 244 1.30 11.81 23.68
N ILE A 245 1.74 12.34 22.54
CA ILE A 245 3.04 12.01 21.95
C ILE A 245 3.45 13.19 21.06
N LEU A 246 4.63 13.73 21.39
CA LEU A 246 5.48 14.57 20.56
C LEU A 246 5.37 14.11 19.09
N SER A 247 5.14 15.03 18.15
CA SER A 247 5.32 14.75 16.73
C SER A 247 6.76 14.28 16.51
N GLN A 248 7.00 12.98 16.61
CA GLN A 248 8.06 12.33 15.89
C GLN A 248 7.65 12.46 14.43
N LEU A 249 8.10 13.56 13.82
CA LEU A 249 8.61 13.49 12.46
C LEU A 249 9.56 12.28 12.45
N SER A 250 9.03 11.10 12.11
CA SER A 250 9.87 10.03 11.62
C SER A 250 10.68 10.67 10.51
N GLY A 251 12.00 10.75 10.70
CA GLY A 251 12.87 11.11 9.60
C GLY A 251 12.49 10.16 8.46
N PHE A 252 11.97 10.72 7.38
CA PHE A 252 11.78 9.98 6.15
C PHE A 252 13.19 9.55 5.72
N VAL A 253 13.60 8.36 6.13
CA VAL A 253 14.74 7.68 5.55
C VAL A 253 14.25 7.26 4.17
N THR A 254 14.57 8.07 3.18
CA THR A 254 14.32 7.74 1.78
C THR A 254 15.58 7.07 1.28
N ASN A 255 15.47 5.82 0.86
CA ASN A 255 16.56 5.07 0.21
C ASN A 255 16.67 5.46 -1.29
N GLU A 256 16.45 6.75 -1.60
CA GLU A 256 16.51 7.25 -2.97
C GLU A 256 17.93 6.99 -3.54
N PRO A 257 18.04 6.46 -4.78
CA PRO A 257 19.35 6.22 -5.38
C PRO A 257 20.07 7.55 -5.64
N TYR A 258 21.25 7.73 -5.03
CA TYR A 258 22.14 8.86 -5.32
C TYR A 258 22.66 8.76 -6.76
N SER A 259 22.42 9.80 -7.56
CA SER A 259 23.15 10.02 -8.81
C SER A 259 24.53 10.60 -8.49
N GLU A 260 25.60 9.95 -8.92
CA GLU A 260 26.98 10.45 -8.75
C GLU A 260 27.19 11.76 -9.53
N ALA A 261 27.34 12.88 -8.82
CA ALA A 261 27.90 14.12 -9.36
C ALA A 261 28.62 14.95 -8.27
N THR A 262 29.94 14.81 -8.27
CA THR A 262 31.03 15.74 -7.92
C THR A 262 30.80 16.92 -6.93
N THR A 263 31.65 16.93 -5.89
CA THR A 263 32.09 18.03 -5.00
C THR A 263 31.15 18.51 -3.89
N SER A 264 31.35 17.92 -2.70
CA SER A 264 30.88 18.39 -1.39
C SER A 264 31.28 19.83 -1.07
N LYS A 265 30.30 20.66 -0.72
CA LYS A 265 30.49 21.79 0.20
C LYS A 265 29.75 21.49 1.50
N THR A 266 30.51 21.16 2.53
CA THR A 266 30.02 20.86 3.88
C THR A 266 29.39 22.10 4.52
N THR A 267 28.07 22.12 4.69
CA THR A 267 27.41 23.05 5.62
C THR A 267 27.52 22.51 7.03
N ALA A 268 28.30 23.19 7.89
CA ALA A 268 28.37 22.90 9.31
C ALA A 268 27.03 23.23 9.99
N ARG A 269 26.37 22.22 10.56
CA ARG A 269 25.15 22.37 11.35
C ARG A 269 25.56 22.75 12.78
N LEU A 270 25.34 24.00 13.17
CA LEU A 270 25.60 24.47 14.53
C LEU A 270 24.39 24.12 15.43
N SER A 271 24.52 23.09 16.25
CA SER A 271 23.49 22.72 17.24
C SER A 271 23.55 23.68 18.43
N ARG A 272 22.49 24.47 18.64
CA ARG A 272 22.37 25.41 19.75
C ARG A 272 22.02 24.67 21.05
N SER A 273 22.81 24.88 22.10
CA SER A 273 22.59 24.34 23.46
C SER A 273 21.42 25.05 24.16
N THR A 274 20.46 24.28 24.67
CA THR A 274 19.27 24.76 25.39
C THR A 274 19.59 25.11 26.84
N LYS A 275 20.25 26.25 27.06
CA LYS A 275 20.30 26.95 28.36
C LYS A 275 20.43 28.46 28.14
N LYS A 276 19.37 29.09 27.66
CA LYS A 276 19.15 30.54 27.76
C LYS A 276 17.66 30.80 27.51
N ASP A 277 17.06 31.68 28.32
CA ASP A 277 15.64 32.10 28.21
C ASP A 277 15.21 32.20 26.74
N ASP A 278 14.34 31.29 26.33
CA ASP A 278 13.90 31.13 24.96
C ASP A 278 12.72 32.07 24.74
N ARG A 279 13.02 33.34 24.43
CA ARG A 279 11.99 34.23 23.88
C ARG A 279 11.84 33.87 22.40
N PRO A 280 10.68 33.35 21.98
CA PRO A 280 10.46 33.03 20.57
C PRO A 280 10.56 34.31 19.74
N PRO A 281 11.20 34.27 18.57
CA PRO A 281 11.42 35.46 17.78
C PRO A 281 10.09 36.09 17.34
N VAL A 282 9.97 37.41 17.50
CA VAL A 282 8.74 38.15 17.17
C VAL A 282 8.86 38.69 15.75
N ARG A 283 7.87 38.35 14.89
CA ARG A 283 7.84 38.78 13.49
C ARG A 283 7.57 40.28 13.40
N LEU A 284 8.55 41.06 12.95
CA LEU A 284 8.41 42.50 12.73
C LEU A 284 7.79 42.84 11.38
N HIS A 285 8.17 42.10 10.34
CA HIS A 285 7.76 42.36 8.97
C HIS A 285 7.16 41.11 8.31
N SER A 286 6.08 41.30 7.56
CA SER A 286 5.47 40.23 6.76
C SER A 286 6.39 39.88 5.59
N LEU A 287 6.67 38.59 5.41
CA LEU A 287 7.38 38.09 4.23
C LEU A 287 6.54 38.32 2.97
N GLN A 288 7.22 38.68 1.89
CA GLN A 288 6.58 38.86 0.59
C GLN A 288 6.15 37.50 0.02
N THR A 289 5.02 37.50 -0.69
CA THR A 289 4.53 36.31 -1.38
C THR A 289 5.52 35.88 -2.46
N PHE A 290 5.98 34.64 -2.37
CA PHE A 290 6.87 34.03 -3.35
C PHE A 290 6.12 32.96 -4.14
N THR A 291 6.35 32.90 -5.45
CA THR A 291 5.66 31.96 -6.35
C THR A 291 6.65 30.94 -6.89
N CYS A 292 6.51 29.67 -6.49
CA CYS A 292 7.31 28.56 -7.00
C CYS A 292 6.53 27.76 -8.05
N ARG A 293 7.18 27.40 -9.16
CA ARG A 293 6.57 26.55 -10.19
C ARG A 293 7.02 25.10 -10.02
N ARG A 294 6.10 24.17 -10.27
CA ARG A 294 6.35 22.72 -10.19
C ARG A 294 7.49 22.33 -11.15
N GLY A 295 8.50 21.61 -10.62
CA GLY A 295 9.66 21.14 -11.38
C GLY A 295 10.92 22.02 -11.27
N MET A 296 10.93 23.04 -10.42
CA MET A 296 12.09 23.90 -10.19
C MET A 296 12.48 23.97 -8.71
N MET A 297 13.79 23.98 -8.42
CA MET A 297 14.31 24.31 -7.10
C MET A 297 14.15 25.81 -6.87
N CYS A 298 13.39 26.17 -5.83
CA CYS A 298 13.10 27.55 -5.47
C CYS A 298 13.82 27.92 -4.18
N GLU A 299 14.68 28.93 -4.23
CA GLU A 299 15.36 29.47 -3.06
C GLU A 299 14.75 30.83 -2.69
N TYR A 300 14.35 30.99 -1.42
CA TYR A 300 13.82 32.25 -0.90
C TYR A 300 14.63 32.67 0.33
N THR A 301 15.44 33.72 0.18
CA THR A 301 16.25 34.25 1.27
C THR A 301 15.41 35.16 2.16
N ILE A 302 15.20 34.76 3.41
CA ILE A 302 14.50 35.56 4.41
C ILE A 302 15.37 36.78 4.77
N PRO A 303 14.85 38.02 4.62
CA PRO A 303 15.58 39.22 5.05
C PRO A 303 15.91 39.17 6.53
N ARG A 304 17.11 39.64 6.90
CA ARG A 304 17.61 39.59 8.29
C ARG A 304 16.76 40.38 9.29
N GLU A 305 15.91 41.27 8.80
CA GLU A 305 15.03 42.15 9.59
C GLU A 305 13.65 41.53 9.86
N THR A 306 13.39 40.31 9.37
CA THR A 306 12.08 39.65 9.50
C THR A 306 11.74 39.29 10.96
N PHE A 307 12.76 38.98 11.76
CA PHE A 307 12.64 38.46 13.12
C PHE A 307 13.65 39.15 14.06
N ILE A 308 13.25 39.43 15.30
CA ILE A 308 14.13 39.73 16.45
C ILE A 308 14.12 38.55 17.38
#